data_AF-A0A2N2HQ70-F1
#
_entry.id   AF-A0A2N2HQ70-F1
#
_cell.length_a   1.000
_cell.length_b   1.000
_cell.length_c   1.000
_cell.angle_alpha   90.00
_cell.angle_beta   90.00
_cell.angle_gamma   90.00
#
_symmetry.space_group_name_H-M   'P 1'
#
loop_
_entity.id
_entity.type
_entity.pdbx_description
1 polymer ?
#
loop_
_entity_poly.entity_id
_entity_poly.type
_entity_poly.pdbx_seq_one_letter_code
_entity_poly.pdbx_strand_id
1 'polypeptide(L)'
;MLDQAEAERTFGEREAFVEVTDRGEITTVWFEKNAPPTFRSVMETVIPAIAVVAPESNDAMWSAEEPTPLGKAETFYVADGSPLTARRNRASYSGLRAFAMAPAPGTTDLTSDGSVQLSEAGHLEALTTEESITVKDGDPDPRFTASLNVSLRKKHVTKFDAHAIAFTKGRFEEVKPGEVLSGEQLTRKMWQDMVGEMTLSDVEHGIASYAMSGLSPQEGWMTRAVLLLRLNPAYAARLSDLFQDPGTNANGRAFICDMLASAGNPEAQAAMRDALSSDAGRVDPERYPGLLQRFSFVKAPTPETMAFLDSVMSTSSGVDRLAAAHSLGAAAGHLRSTGGDYAPYNAKLLDNLKNAGSPDERRAMVGSIGNVGASENIPVLAEMTKDDSSEVRRAVARAMRKVDAPEARDVLFDMIGDSDLGVGEAALATLGDQTLGKEDLERLESSVTSAGFNPALDQQVVSLLSGEGRDEAARNRMLDAILARTSDARTAARVRMVRGG
;
A
#
# COMPACT_ATOMS: atom_id res chain seq x y z
N MET A 1 28.08 -13.82 12.36
CA MET A 1 29.14 -13.61 13.37
C MET A 1 29.96 -12.44 12.87
N LEU A 2 30.02 -11.34 13.61
CA LEU A 2 30.88 -10.19 13.24
C LEU A 2 32.34 -10.58 13.49
N ASP A 3 33.25 -10.15 12.62
CA ASP A 3 34.68 -10.25 12.92
C ASP A 3 35.07 -9.26 14.04
N GLN A 4 36.27 -9.41 14.61
CA GLN A 4 36.72 -8.59 15.74
C GLN A 4 36.82 -7.10 15.40
N ALA A 5 37.21 -6.76 14.17
CA ALA A 5 37.34 -5.38 13.71
C ALA A 5 35.97 -4.74 13.47
N GLU A 6 35.00 -5.52 13.01
CA GLU A 6 33.63 -5.09 12.81
C GLU A 6 32.85 -4.98 14.13
N ALA A 7 33.16 -5.83 15.12
CA ALA A 7 32.70 -5.67 16.49
C ALA A 7 33.23 -4.38 17.12
N GLU A 8 34.54 -4.09 17.01
CA GLU A 8 35.10 -2.82 17.47
C GLU A 8 34.49 -1.60 16.76
N ARG A 9 34.27 -1.67 15.44
CA ARG A 9 33.62 -0.58 14.69
C ARG A 9 32.15 -0.37 15.05
N THR A 10 31.47 -1.44 15.46
CA THR A 10 30.03 -1.44 15.78
C THR A 10 29.77 -1.06 17.24
N PHE A 11 30.64 -1.49 18.18
CA PHE A 11 30.41 -1.35 19.62
C PHE A 11 31.45 -0.46 20.33
N GLY A 12 32.58 -0.14 19.70
CA GLY A 12 33.65 0.66 20.31
C GLY A 12 33.18 2.06 20.70
N GLU A 13 33.39 2.42 21.96
CA GLU A 13 33.10 3.73 22.58
C GLU A 13 31.63 4.21 22.48
N ARG A 14 30.67 3.29 22.29
CA ARG A 14 29.23 3.61 22.23
C ARG A 14 28.50 3.10 23.45
N GLU A 15 27.58 3.92 23.94
CA GLU A 15 26.80 3.64 25.14
C GLU A 15 25.30 3.67 24.82
N ALA A 16 24.55 2.74 25.41
CA ALA A 16 23.10 2.81 25.52
C ALA A 16 22.78 2.95 27.00
N PHE A 17 22.00 3.98 27.36
CA PHE A 17 21.60 4.19 28.75
C PHE A 17 20.27 3.50 29.00
N VAL A 18 20.16 2.84 30.14
CA VAL A 18 18.99 2.05 30.50
C VAL A 18 18.45 2.58 31.82
N GLU A 19 17.18 2.98 31.83
CA GLU A 19 16.45 3.30 33.04
C GLU A 19 15.82 2.04 33.61
N VAL A 20 16.21 1.71 34.83
CA VAL A 20 15.81 0.48 35.52
C VAL A 20 15.16 0.87 36.85
N THR A 21 14.04 0.25 37.19
CA THR A 21 13.41 0.42 38.51
C THR A 21 14.22 -0.27 39.60
N ASP A 22 13.90 0.00 40.87
CA ASP A 22 14.52 -0.68 42.02
C ASP A 22 14.36 -2.21 41.98
N ARG A 23 13.41 -2.72 41.19
CA ARG A 23 13.15 -4.16 41.00
C ARG A 23 13.83 -4.76 39.77
N GLY A 24 14.54 -3.98 38.96
CA GLY A 24 15.17 -4.47 37.73
C GLY A 24 14.30 -4.33 36.47
N GLU A 25 13.11 -3.73 36.56
CA GLU A 25 12.25 -3.50 35.38
C GLU A 25 12.85 -2.41 34.49
N ILE A 26 13.03 -2.73 33.21
CA ILE A 26 13.55 -1.79 32.22
C ILE A 26 12.39 -0.94 31.69
N THR A 27 12.44 0.36 31.99
CA THR A 27 11.37 1.30 31.59
C THR A 27 11.70 2.05 30.32
N THR A 28 12.98 2.38 30.10
CA THR A 28 13.42 3.20 28.96
C THR A 28 14.84 2.84 28.56
N VAL A 29 15.12 2.88 27.26
CA VAL A 29 16.46 2.81 26.67
C VAL A 29 16.71 4.09 25.88
N TRP A 30 17.87 4.69 26.10
CA TRP A 30 18.30 5.92 25.43
C TRP A 30 19.44 5.62 24.48
N PHE A 31 19.25 5.99 23.21
CA PHE A 31 20.29 5.93 22.18
C PHE A 31 20.69 7.32 21.76
N GLU A 32 21.96 7.55 21.45
CA GLU A 32 22.35 8.79 20.78
C GLU A 32 21.60 8.91 19.44
N LYS A 33 21.14 10.13 19.10
CA LYS A 33 20.36 10.36 17.87
C LYS A 33 21.09 9.94 16.58
N ASN A 34 22.42 9.93 16.60
CA ASN A 34 23.29 9.52 15.51
C ASN A 34 23.90 8.12 15.71
N ALA A 35 23.40 7.31 16.65
CA ALA A 35 23.88 5.97 16.89
C ALA A 35 23.69 5.10 15.64
N PRO A 36 24.69 4.29 15.23
CA PRO A 36 24.55 3.48 14.03
C PRO A 36 23.42 2.45 14.11
N PRO A 37 22.69 2.20 13.01
CA PRO A 37 21.54 1.29 13.00
C PRO A 37 21.87 -0.11 13.51
N THR A 38 23.06 -0.63 13.21
CA THR A 38 23.51 -1.96 13.65
C THR A 38 23.71 -2.02 15.16
N PHE A 39 24.30 -0.98 15.76
CA PHE A 39 24.43 -0.87 17.23
C PHE A 39 23.06 -0.84 17.89
N ARG A 40 22.16 0.02 17.38
CA ARG A 40 20.80 0.16 17.90
C ARG A 40 20.03 -1.16 17.82
N SER A 41 20.04 -1.82 16.67
CA SER A 41 19.36 -3.11 16.46
C SER A 41 19.84 -4.20 17.42
N VAL A 42 21.16 -4.30 17.65
CA VAL A 42 21.71 -5.27 18.60
C VAL A 42 21.29 -4.94 20.03
N MET A 43 21.38 -3.67 20.45
CA MET A 43 21.01 -3.28 21.82
C MET A 43 19.51 -3.39 22.08
N GLU A 44 18.66 -3.05 21.10
CA GLU A 44 17.20 -3.26 21.16
C GLU A 44 16.81 -4.75 21.22
N THR A 45 17.75 -5.66 20.92
CA THR A 45 17.60 -7.11 21.08
C THR A 45 18.19 -7.58 22.41
N VAL A 46 19.39 -7.16 22.77
CA VAL A 46 20.09 -7.67 23.96
C VAL A 46 19.46 -7.15 25.24
N ILE A 47 19.18 -5.84 25.33
CA ILE A 47 18.71 -5.19 26.56
C ILE A 47 17.39 -5.81 27.05
N PRO A 48 16.34 -5.98 26.22
CA PRO A 48 15.12 -6.64 26.68
C PRO A 48 15.34 -8.12 26.99
N ALA A 49 16.23 -8.81 26.29
CA ALA A 49 16.45 -10.25 26.51
C ALA A 49 17.07 -10.57 27.88
N ILE A 50 17.82 -9.63 28.46
CA ILE A 50 18.48 -9.77 29.76
C ILE A 50 17.70 -9.11 30.91
N ALA A 51 16.50 -8.58 30.64
CA ALA A 51 15.65 -8.00 31.68
C ALA A 51 15.34 -9.05 32.76
N VAL A 52 15.41 -8.66 34.03
CA VAL A 52 15.12 -9.50 35.19
C VAL A 52 14.36 -8.66 36.18
N VAL A 53 13.21 -9.15 36.65
CA VAL A 53 12.39 -8.45 37.65
C VAL A 53 12.44 -9.24 38.96
N ALA A 54 13.01 -8.64 40.00
CA ALA A 54 13.05 -9.20 41.36
C ALA A 54 11.65 -9.17 42.02
N PRO A 55 11.33 -10.07 42.95
CA PRO A 55 10.02 -10.09 43.64
C PRO A 55 9.82 -8.88 44.57
N GLU A 56 8.57 -8.57 44.93
CA GLU A 56 8.24 -7.48 45.88
C GLU A 56 8.57 -7.84 47.33
N SER A 57 8.41 -9.13 47.65
CA SER A 57 8.72 -9.75 48.94
C SER A 57 9.63 -10.96 48.73
N ASN A 58 10.02 -11.64 49.80
CA ASN A 58 10.82 -12.87 49.73
C ASN A 58 10.00 -14.09 49.25
N ASP A 59 9.17 -13.90 48.23
CA ASP A 59 8.29 -14.92 47.70
C ASP A 59 9.09 -15.96 46.93
N ALA A 60 8.80 -17.24 47.17
CA ALA A 60 9.45 -18.34 46.46
C ALA A 60 8.98 -18.47 45.00
N MET A 61 7.88 -17.80 44.63
CA MET A 61 7.34 -17.77 43.29
C MET A 61 6.68 -16.42 43.05
N TRP A 62 6.96 -15.81 41.89
CA TRP A 62 6.33 -14.55 41.50
C TRP A 62 6.18 -14.48 39.98
N SER A 63 5.38 -13.51 39.52
CA SER A 63 5.29 -13.17 38.10
C SER A 63 5.61 -11.71 37.87
N ALA A 64 6.01 -11.40 36.64
CA ALA A 64 6.27 -10.05 36.17
C ALA A 64 5.98 -9.96 34.67
N GLU A 65 5.63 -8.76 34.19
CA GLU A 65 5.65 -8.45 32.78
C GLU A 65 7.09 -8.04 32.38
N GLU A 66 7.63 -8.66 31.34
CA GLU A 66 8.96 -8.36 30.82
C GLU A 66 8.90 -7.84 29.38
N PRO A 67 9.64 -6.77 29.04
CA PRO A 67 9.94 -6.48 27.66
C PRO A 67 10.91 -7.54 27.12
N THR A 68 10.67 -8.03 25.91
CA THR A 68 11.54 -8.98 25.21
C THR A 68 11.78 -8.52 23.75
N PRO A 69 12.75 -9.13 23.04
CA PRO A 69 12.97 -8.84 21.62
C PRO A 69 11.77 -9.16 20.74
N LEU A 70 10.90 -10.06 21.19
CA LEU A 70 9.74 -10.55 20.46
C LEU A 70 8.46 -9.78 20.81
N GLY A 71 8.42 -9.07 21.94
CA GLY A 71 7.22 -8.39 22.43
C GLY A 71 7.23 -8.23 23.95
N LYS A 72 6.06 -8.10 24.57
CA LYS A 72 5.93 -8.13 26.04
C LYS A 72 5.47 -9.50 26.50
N ALA A 73 6.18 -10.09 27.46
CA ALA A 73 5.92 -11.43 27.96
C ALA A 73 5.45 -11.42 29.41
N GLU A 74 4.44 -12.24 29.73
CA GLU A 74 4.14 -12.62 31.10
C GLU A 74 5.12 -13.71 31.53
N THR A 75 5.90 -13.42 32.57
CA THR A 75 7.01 -14.27 33.00
C THR A 75 6.79 -14.75 34.42
N PHE A 76 7.01 -16.04 34.65
CA PHE A 76 6.96 -16.68 35.95
C PHE A 76 8.37 -17.04 36.42
N TYR A 77 8.59 -16.81 37.70
CA TYR A 77 9.83 -17.07 38.39
C TYR A 77 9.58 -18.02 39.55
N VAL A 78 10.50 -18.97 39.76
CA VAL A 78 10.51 -19.87 40.90
C VAL A 78 11.90 -19.87 41.51
N ALA A 79 12.02 -19.51 42.78
CA ALA A 79 13.28 -19.54 43.52
C ALA A 79 13.84 -20.97 43.56
N ASP A 80 15.15 -21.11 43.34
CA ASP A 80 15.85 -22.39 43.26
C ASP A 80 16.95 -22.46 44.32
N GLY A 81 16.61 -23.04 45.48
CA GLY A 81 17.51 -23.25 46.62
C GLY A 81 17.94 -21.98 47.38
N SER A 82 17.91 -20.81 46.75
CA SER A 82 18.27 -19.49 47.30
C SER A 82 17.38 -18.41 46.70
N PRO A 83 17.03 -17.34 47.44
CA PRO A 83 16.32 -16.18 46.88
C PRO A 83 17.12 -15.44 45.79
N LEU A 84 18.41 -15.74 45.65
CA LEU A 84 19.29 -15.16 44.64
C LEU A 84 19.34 -15.97 43.34
N THR A 85 18.74 -17.16 43.31
CA THR A 85 18.70 -18.00 42.11
C THR A 85 17.25 -18.32 41.79
N ALA A 86 16.85 -18.14 40.53
CA ALA A 86 15.50 -18.45 40.10
C ALA A 86 15.47 -19.13 38.73
N ARG A 87 14.54 -20.07 38.58
CA ARG A 87 14.10 -20.57 37.28
C ARG A 87 13.11 -19.58 36.70
N ARG A 88 13.28 -19.28 35.42
CA ARG A 88 12.49 -18.29 34.68
C ARG A 88 11.79 -18.98 33.52
N ASN A 89 10.49 -18.74 33.36
CA ASN A 89 9.69 -19.25 32.26
C ASN A 89 8.76 -18.15 31.76
N ARG A 90 8.81 -17.85 30.46
CA ARG A 90 7.84 -16.98 29.80
C ARG A 90 6.64 -17.81 29.38
N ALA A 91 5.48 -17.46 29.91
CA ALA A 91 4.26 -18.24 29.74
C ALA A 91 3.38 -17.74 28.60
N SER A 92 3.34 -16.42 28.36
CA SER A 92 2.52 -15.82 27.31
C SER A 92 3.12 -14.52 26.80
N TYR A 93 2.68 -14.08 25.61
CA TYR A 93 2.99 -12.77 25.05
C TYR A 93 1.71 -11.97 24.86
N SER A 94 1.67 -10.73 25.36
CA SER A 94 0.51 -9.83 25.16
C SER A 94 0.47 -9.25 23.74
N GLY A 95 1.57 -9.32 23.01
CA GLY A 95 1.67 -9.00 21.59
C GLY A 95 3.05 -9.36 21.04
N LEU A 96 3.10 -9.81 19.79
CA LEU A 96 4.34 -10.13 19.09
C LEU A 96 4.69 -9.00 18.11
N ARG A 97 5.94 -8.54 18.15
CA ARG A 97 6.48 -7.49 17.25
C ARG A 97 6.34 -7.85 15.77
N ALA A 98 6.44 -9.13 15.42
CA ALA A 98 6.25 -9.61 14.04
C ALA A 98 4.84 -9.32 13.49
N PHE A 99 3.86 -9.14 14.37
CA PHE A 99 2.47 -8.88 14.02
C PHE A 99 2.04 -7.47 14.49
N ALA A 100 2.92 -6.47 14.45
CA ALA A 100 2.64 -5.13 14.96
C ALA A 100 1.35 -4.44 14.45
N MET A 101 0.79 -4.91 13.33
CA MET A 101 -0.41 -4.37 12.69
C MET A 101 -1.70 -5.19 12.94
N ALA A 102 -1.62 -6.37 13.55
CA ALA A 102 -2.78 -7.25 13.81
C ALA A 102 -2.45 -8.27 14.92
N PRO A 103 -3.43 -8.76 15.70
CA PRO A 103 -3.15 -9.87 16.61
C PRO A 103 -2.57 -11.07 15.86
N ALA A 104 -1.69 -11.83 16.51
CA ALA A 104 -1.11 -13.04 15.92
C ALA A 104 -2.25 -13.97 15.45
N PRO A 105 -2.30 -14.34 14.16
CA PRO A 105 -3.39 -15.13 13.63
C PRO A 105 -3.25 -16.57 14.14
N GLY A 106 -4.24 -17.02 14.91
CA GLY A 106 -4.35 -18.41 15.37
C GLY A 106 -3.63 -18.72 16.69
N THR A 107 -3.12 -19.94 16.83
CA THR A 107 -2.59 -20.48 18.09
C THR A 107 -1.09 -20.27 18.21
N THR A 108 -0.63 -19.90 19.40
CA THR A 108 0.79 -19.73 19.73
C THR A 108 1.28 -20.90 20.56
N ASP A 109 2.24 -21.67 20.02
CA ASP A 109 2.99 -22.68 20.75
C ASP A 109 4.28 -22.03 21.27
N LEU A 110 4.42 -21.89 22.59
CA LEU A 110 5.58 -21.28 23.26
C LEU A 110 6.27 -22.29 24.18
N THR A 111 7.58 -22.44 24.02
CA THR A 111 8.46 -23.09 25.00
C THR A 111 9.48 -22.09 25.49
N SER A 112 9.70 -22.06 26.81
CA SER A 112 10.65 -21.15 27.45
C SER A 112 11.30 -21.84 28.64
N ASP A 113 12.62 -21.77 28.71
CA ASP A 113 13.39 -22.24 29.86
C ASP A 113 14.53 -21.28 30.14
N GLY A 114 14.71 -20.92 31.40
CA GLY A 114 15.78 -20.02 31.78
C GLY A 114 16.17 -20.15 33.25
N SER A 115 17.33 -19.62 33.56
CA SER A 115 17.76 -19.42 34.94
C SER A 115 18.41 -18.06 35.10
N VAL A 116 18.27 -17.52 36.30
CA VAL A 116 18.82 -16.24 36.71
C VAL A 116 19.56 -16.46 38.02
N GLN A 117 20.75 -15.89 38.11
CA GLN A 117 21.55 -15.85 39.33
C GLN A 117 21.96 -14.42 39.63
N LEU A 118 21.62 -13.95 40.83
CA LEU A 118 22.00 -12.66 41.38
C LEU A 118 23.07 -12.83 42.46
N SER A 119 23.85 -11.79 42.70
CA SER A 119 24.73 -11.68 43.86
C SER A 119 23.97 -11.13 45.07
N GLU A 120 24.55 -11.22 46.27
CA GLU A 120 23.99 -10.58 47.48
C GLU A 120 23.83 -9.06 47.34
N ALA A 121 24.63 -8.42 46.47
CA ALA A 121 24.53 -7.00 46.15
C ALA A 121 23.48 -6.69 45.05
N GLY A 122 22.72 -7.68 44.59
CA GLY A 122 21.70 -7.53 43.55
C GLY A 122 22.23 -7.54 42.11
N HIS A 123 23.54 -7.68 41.90
CA HIS A 123 24.10 -7.75 40.53
C HIS A 123 23.78 -9.08 39.84
N LEU A 124 23.47 -9.02 38.53
CA LEU A 124 23.30 -10.21 37.69
C LEU A 124 24.64 -10.95 37.52
N GLU A 125 24.74 -12.16 38.05
CA GLU A 125 25.91 -13.05 37.94
C GLU A 125 25.86 -13.91 36.69
N ALA A 126 24.70 -14.50 36.43
CA ALA A 126 24.47 -15.33 35.26
C ALA A 126 22.99 -15.30 34.85
N LEU A 127 22.75 -15.44 33.55
CA LEU A 127 21.43 -15.59 32.97
C LEU A 127 21.49 -16.55 31.80
N THR A 128 20.54 -17.48 31.73
CA THR A 128 20.31 -18.29 30.54
C THR A 128 18.85 -18.20 30.12
N THR A 129 18.61 -18.28 28.81
CA THR A 129 17.28 -18.35 28.23
C THR A 129 17.35 -19.13 26.93
N GLU A 130 16.47 -20.10 26.82
CA GLU A 130 16.16 -20.82 25.61
C GLU A 130 14.65 -20.71 25.40
N GLU A 131 14.25 -20.12 24.28
CA GLU A 131 12.85 -19.86 23.97
C GLU A 131 12.60 -20.20 22.51
N SER A 132 11.46 -20.85 22.24
CA SER A 132 10.96 -21.10 20.90
C SER A 132 9.48 -20.77 20.84
N ILE A 133 9.09 -20.01 19.82
CA ILE A 133 7.70 -19.64 19.56
C ILE A 133 7.32 -20.03 18.14
N THR A 134 6.14 -20.60 17.99
CA THR A 134 5.54 -20.93 16.70
C THR A 134 4.09 -20.46 16.67
N VAL A 135 3.73 -19.69 15.65
CA VAL A 135 2.35 -19.24 15.41
C VAL A 135 1.79 -19.99 14.21
N LYS A 136 0.62 -20.62 14.41
CA LYS A 136 -0.08 -21.42 13.40
C LYS A 136 -1.49 -20.86 13.18
N ASP A 137 -1.92 -20.87 11.92
CA ASP A 137 -3.21 -20.32 11.49
C ASP A 137 -3.98 -21.31 10.62
N GLY A 138 -4.17 -22.54 11.12
CA GLY A 138 -4.88 -23.63 10.43
C GLY A 138 -4.14 -24.25 9.23
N ASP A 139 -3.10 -23.60 8.72
CA ASP A 139 -2.19 -24.09 7.69
C ASP A 139 -1.17 -25.09 8.29
N PRO A 140 -0.79 -26.17 7.58
CA PRO A 140 0.32 -27.04 7.97
C PRO A 140 1.65 -26.30 8.15
N ASP A 141 1.90 -25.23 7.41
CA ASP A 141 3.12 -24.43 7.54
C ASP A 141 2.94 -23.30 8.59
N PRO A 142 3.90 -23.12 9.52
CA PRO A 142 3.79 -22.08 10.53
C PRO A 142 3.87 -20.69 9.90
N ARG A 143 2.96 -19.81 10.29
CA ARG A 143 2.94 -18.39 9.85
C ARG A 143 4.14 -17.62 10.36
N PHE A 144 4.65 -18.00 11.53
CA PHE A 144 5.80 -17.37 12.15
C PHE A 144 6.49 -18.36 13.09
N THR A 145 7.82 -18.38 13.04
CA THR A 145 8.67 -19.08 13.98
C THR A 145 9.77 -18.15 14.44
N ALA A 146 10.09 -18.19 15.74
CA ALA A 146 11.26 -17.52 16.28
C ALA A 146 11.89 -18.34 17.39
N SER A 147 13.21 -18.24 17.51
CA SER A 147 13.97 -18.85 18.59
C SER A 147 14.93 -17.84 19.18
N LEU A 148 14.98 -17.78 20.51
CA LEU A 148 15.82 -16.87 21.26
C LEU A 148 16.69 -17.67 22.24
N ASN A 149 18.00 -17.57 22.06
CA ASN A 149 18.99 -18.19 22.92
C ASN A 149 19.91 -17.11 23.49
N VAL A 150 19.89 -16.94 24.81
CA VAL A 150 20.70 -15.93 25.51
C VAL A 150 21.48 -16.60 26.63
N SER A 151 22.77 -16.30 26.69
CA SER A 151 23.63 -16.66 27.81
C SER A 151 24.48 -15.47 28.21
N LEU A 152 24.37 -15.08 29.47
CA LEU A 152 25.14 -14.00 30.06
C LEU A 152 25.85 -14.53 31.30
N ARG A 153 27.11 -14.13 31.47
CA ARG A 153 27.92 -14.43 32.65
C ARG A 153 28.78 -13.24 33.00
N LYS A 154 28.73 -12.81 34.25
CA LYS A 154 29.58 -11.75 34.78
C LYS A 154 31.04 -12.21 34.73
N LYS A 155 31.92 -11.39 34.14
CA LYS A 155 33.36 -11.69 34.05
C LYS A 155 34.17 -10.99 35.14
N HIS A 156 33.94 -9.70 35.34
CA HIS A 156 34.63 -8.88 36.33
C HIS A 156 33.75 -7.68 36.72
N VAL A 157 34.10 -7.05 37.84
CA VAL A 157 33.50 -5.78 38.30
C VAL A 157 34.63 -4.77 38.41
N THR A 158 34.47 -3.62 37.77
CA THR A 158 35.43 -2.50 37.81
C THR A 158 34.77 -1.27 38.41
N LYS A 159 35.58 -0.38 38.98
CA LYS A 159 35.12 0.95 39.42
C LYS A 159 35.25 1.92 38.26
N PHE A 160 34.28 2.82 38.11
CA PHE A 160 34.31 3.91 37.13
C PHE A 160 33.83 5.22 37.78
N ASP A 161 34.13 6.35 37.14
CA ASP A 161 33.64 7.66 37.57
C ASP A 161 32.29 7.96 36.93
N ALA A 162 31.22 7.95 37.74
CA ALA A 162 29.88 8.25 37.26
C ALA A 162 29.73 9.70 36.76
N HIS A 163 30.53 10.64 37.26
CA HIS A 163 30.50 12.04 36.81
C HIS A 163 31.15 12.25 35.44
N ALA A 164 31.97 11.31 34.99
CA ALA A 164 32.56 11.32 33.65
C ALA A 164 31.56 10.88 32.56
N ILE A 165 30.42 10.30 32.95
CA ILE A 165 29.36 9.88 32.03
C ILE A 165 28.46 11.09 31.69
N ALA A 166 28.65 11.67 30.51
CA ALA A 166 27.90 12.83 30.05
C ALA A 166 26.53 12.43 29.45
N PHE A 167 25.51 12.27 30.29
CA PHE A 167 24.13 12.12 29.83
C PHE A 167 23.42 13.47 29.71
N THR A 168 22.94 13.82 28.52
CA THR A 168 22.11 15.01 28.29
C THR A 168 20.92 14.63 27.44
N LYS A 169 19.71 14.65 28.01
CA LYS A 169 18.47 14.16 27.39
C LYS A 169 18.27 14.62 25.94
N GLY A 170 18.67 15.85 25.58
CA GLY A 170 18.55 16.39 24.21
C GLY A 170 19.41 15.71 23.13
N ARG A 171 20.51 15.03 23.50
CA ARG A 171 21.39 14.28 22.57
C ARG A 171 20.85 12.88 22.27
N PHE A 172 19.92 12.38 23.09
CA PHE A 172 19.43 11.01 23.03
C PHE A 172 17.98 10.93 22.54
N GLU A 173 17.62 9.79 21.99
CA GLU A 173 16.26 9.39 21.61
C GLU A 173 15.75 8.34 22.60
N GLU A 174 14.50 8.51 23.05
CA GLU A 174 13.81 7.59 23.96
C GLU A 174 13.26 6.39 23.19
N VAL A 175 13.55 5.19 23.66
CA VAL A 175 12.96 3.93 23.17
C VAL A 175 12.38 3.17 24.34
N LYS A 176 11.10 2.80 24.26
CA LYS A 176 10.45 1.93 25.25
C LYS A 176 10.62 0.46 24.87
N PRO A 177 11.34 -0.34 25.66
CA PRO A 177 11.52 -1.77 25.39
C PRO A 177 10.19 -2.51 25.31
N GLY A 178 10.09 -3.45 24.37
CA GLY A 178 8.87 -4.25 24.19
C GLY A 178 7.66 -3.49 23.63
N GLU A 179 7.73 -2.17 23.43
CA GLU A 179 6.65 -1.43 22.76
C GLU A 179 6.55 -1.88 21.29
N VAL A 180 5.36 -2.34 20.91
CA VAL A 180 4.99 -2.64 19.55
C VAL A 180 4.43 -1.34 18.98
N LEU A 181 5.17 -0.69 18.08
CA LEU A 181 4.67 0.52 17.40
C LEU A 181 3.34 0.17 16.72
N SER A 182 2.34 1.02 16.89
CA SER A 182 1.12 0.90 16.11
C SER A 182 1.44 0.99 14.61
N GLY A 183 0.62 0.37 13.76
CA GLY A 183 0.82 0.40 12.32
C GLY A 183 0.93 1.82 11.73
N GLU A 184 0.22 2.79 12.32
CA GLU A 184 0.29 4.19 11.93
C GLU A 184 1.64 4.82 12.27
N GLN A 185 2.16 4.59 13.49
CA GLN A 185 3.46 5.10 13.91
C GLN A 185 4.61 4.48 13.10
N LEU A 186 4.52 3.18 12.79
CA LEU A 186 5.50 2.49 11.96
C LEU A 186 5.50 3.05 10.52
N THR A 187 4.32 3.21 9.93
CA THR A 187 4.15 3.82 8.61
C THR A 187 4.72 5.24 8.58
N ARG A 188 4.43 6.04 9.61
CA ARG A 188 4.94 7.41 9.73
C ARG A 188 6.46 7.44 9.82
N LYS A 189 7.07 6.56 10.64
CA LYS A 189 8.53 6.46 10.75
C LYS A 189 9.17 6.06 9.42
N MET A 190 8.62 5.05 8.74
CA MET A 190 9.09 4.64 7.41
C MET A 190 9.03 5.79 6.39
N TRP A 191 7.95 6.58 6.41
CA TRP A 191 7.85 7.75 5.53
C TRP A 191 8.89 8.82 5.88
N GLN A 192 9.14 9.06 7.17
CA GLN A 192 10.18 9.99 7.62
C GLN A 192 11.57 9.55 7.12
N ASP A 193 11.89 8.27 7.28
CA ASP A 193 13.16 7.68 6.84
C ASP A 193 13.32 7.79 5.31
N MET A 194 12.25 7.54 4.54
CA MET A 194 12.26 7.69 3.08
C MET A 194 12.43 9.15 2.64
N VAL A 195 11.75 10.09 3.31
CA VAL A 195 11.87 11.53 3.01
C VAL A 195 13.30 12.01 3.27
N GLY A 196 13.94 11.53 4.34
CA GLY A 196 15.28 11.94 4.72
C GLY A 196 15.35 13.45 4.99
N GLU A 197 16.39 14.12 4.49
CA GLU A 197 16.63 15.56 4.73
C GLU A 197 15.88 16.48 3.75
N MET A 198 14.96 15.96 2.93
CA MET A 198 14.24 16.79 1.93
C MET A 198 13.36 17.84 2.61
N THR A 199 13.49 19.09 2.17
CA THR A 199 12.71 20.23 2.66
C THR A 199 11.67 20.70 1.63
N LEU A 200 10.75 21.57 2.06
CA LEU A 200 9.81 22.22 1.14
C LEU A 200 10.53 23.08 0.08
N SER A 201 11.62 23.74 0.46
CA SER A 201 12.44 24.51 -0.48
C SER A 201 13.01 23.61 -1.59
N ASP A 202 13.45 22.39 -1.26
CA ASP A 202 13.93 21.43 -2.27
C ASP A 202 12.81 21.01 -3.23
N VAL A 203 11.57 20.89 -2.72
CA VAL A 203 10.38 20.63 -3.53
C VAL A 203 10.12 21.78 -4.51
N GLU A 204 10.14 23.04 -4.03
CA GLU A 204 9.96 24.22 -4.87
C GLU A 204 11.04 24.35 -5.96
N HIS A 205 12.31 24.10 -5.61
CA HIS A 205 13.40 24.10 -6.59
C HIS A 205 13.25 22.98 -7.62
N GLY A 206 12.80 21.80 -7.20
CA GLY A 206 12.50 20.70 -8.11
C GLY A 206 11.37 21.02 -9.08
N ILE A 207 10.31 21.69 -8.61
CA ILE A 207 9.21 22.18 -9.45
C ILE A 207 9.73 23.19 -10.48
N ALA A 208 10.52 24.18 -10.06
CA ALA A 208 11.09 25.19 -10.95
C ALA A 208 11.99 24.56 -12.02
N SER A 209 12.85 23.60 -11.62
CA SER A 209 13.71 22.85 -12.53
C SER A 209 12.92 22.04 -13.56
N TYR A 210 11.86 21.35 -13.12
CA TYR A 210 10.96 20.60 -14.01
C TYR A 210 10.23 21.54 -14.98
N ALA A 211 9.73 22.68 -14.49
CA ALA A 211 9.06 23.67 -15.31
C ALA A 211 9.97 24.18 -16.45
N MET A 212 11.27 24.35 -16.20
CA MET A 212 12.24 24.81 -17.20
C MET A 212 12.69 23.70 -18.16
N SER A 213 12.97 22.50 -17.65
CA SER A 213 13.65 21.45 -18.42
C SER A 213 12.73 20.36 -18.96
N GLY A 214 11.55 20.16 -18.36
CA GLY A 214 10.67 19.01 -18.59
C GLY A 214 11.25 17.68 -18.10
N LEU A 215 12.46 17.68 -17.53
CA LEU A 215 13.12 16.48 -17.04
C LEU A 215 12.71 16.26 -15.59
N SER A 216 12.22 15.05 -15.30
CA SER A 216 11.94 14.64 -13.93
C SER A 216 13.20 14.79 -13.08
N PRO A 217 13.07 15.28 -11.83
CA PRO A 217 14.13 15.14 -10.83
C PRO A 217 14.56 13.66 -10.68
N GLN A 218 15.70 13.45 -10.02
CA GLN A 218 16.31 12.12 -9.83
C GLN A 218 15.30 11.04 -9.40
N GLU A 219 15.61 9.77 -9.71
CA GLU A 219 14.76 8.63 -9.37
C GLU A 219 14.35 8.65 -7.88
N GLY A 220 13.06 8.40 -7.62
CA GLY A 220 12.50 8.42 -6.26
C GLY A 220 12.24 9.81 -5.66
N TRP A 221 12.67 10.90 -6.30
CA TRP A 221 12.43 12.26 -5.79
C TRP A 221 10.94 12.58 -5.63
N MET A 222 10.12 12.23 -6.62
CA MET A 222 8.67 12.47 -6.59
C MET A 222 8.02 11.75 -5.41
N THR A 223 8.43 10.50 -5.16
CA THR A 223 7.95 9.71 -4.02
C THR A 223 8.28 10.43 -2.70
N ARG A 224 9.51 10.92 -2.54
CA ARG A 224 9.93 11.65 -1.34
C ARG A 224 9.16 12.96 -1.18
N ALA A 225 8.97 13.73 -2.24
CA ALA A 225 8.19 14.96 -2.21
C ALA A 225 6.72 14.70 -1.81
N VAL A 226 6.09 13.68 -2.38
CA VAL A 226 4.72 13.27 -2.02
C VAL A 226 4.63 12.82 -0.56
N LEU A 227 5.61 12.05 -0.07
CA LEU A 227 5.65 11.66 1.34
C LEU A 227 5.88 12.84 2.28
N LEU A 228 6.70 13.82 1.89
CA LEU A 228 6.88 15.06 2.66
C LEU A 228 5.56 15.83 2.79
N LEU A 229 4.78 15.93 1.71
CA LEU A 229 3.43 16.54 1.72
C LEU A 229 2.45 15.76 2.60
N ARG A 230 2.55 14.42 2.65
CA ARG A 230 1.72 13.59 3.54
C ARG A 230 2.08 13.77 5.00
N LEU A 231 3.37 13.87 5.32
CA LEU A 231 3.85 14.11 6.68
C LEU A 231 3.54 15.55 7.16
N ASN A 232 3.43 16.51 6.24
CA ASN A 232 3.19 17.93 6.49
C ASN A 232 2.07 18.49 5.60
N PRO A 233 0.79 18.16 5.86
CA PRO A 233 -0.33 18.52 4.97
C PRO A 233 -0.47 20.03 4.71
N ALA A 234 -0.08 20.88 5.66
CA ALA A 234 -0.09 22.34 5.51
C ALA A 234 0.75 22.85 4.33
N TYR A 235 1.76 22.09 3.87
CA TYR A 235 2.58 22.48 2.71
C TYR A 235 1.80 22.48 1.39
N ALA A 236 0.65 21.81 1.31
CA ALA A 236 -0.20 21.85 0.14
C ALA A 236 -0.66 23.27 -0.23
N ALA A 237 -0.95 24.11 0.77
CA ALA A 237 -1.33 25.50 0.54
C ALA A 237 -0.23 26.28 -0.21
N ARG A 238 1.03 26.06 0.17
CA ARG A 238 2.18 26.69 -0.48
C ARG A 238 2.34 26.26 -1.94
N LEU A 239 2.04 24.99 -2.25
CA LEU A 239 2.02 24.50 -3.63
C LEU A 239 0.90 25.13 -4.46
N SER A 240 -0.27 25.40 -3.86
CA SER A 240 -1.34 26.18 -4.51
C SER A 240 -0.89 27.62 -4.82
N ASP A 241 -0.20 28.28 -3.88
CA ASP A 241 0.36 29.62 -4.12
C ASP A 241 1.36 29.60 -5.29
N LEU A 242 2.25 28.61 -5.31
CA LEU A 242 3.24 28.46 -6.37
C LEU A 242 2.58 28.18 -7.73
N PHE A 243 1.51 27.39 -7.77
CA PHE A 243 0.73 27.17 -8.98
C PHE A 243 0.19 28.48 -9.55
N GLN A 244 -0.29 29.35 -8.66
CA GLN A 244 -0.90 30.64 -9.00
C GLN A 244 0.11 31.74 -9.31
N ASP A 245 1.40 31.52 -9.00
CA ASP A 245 2.47 32.45 -9.34
C ASP A 245 2.51 32.68 -10.87
N PRO A 246 2.53 33.96 -11.33
CA PRO A 246 2.68 34.30 -12.75
C PRO A 246 3.94 33.70 -13.40
N GLY A 247 5.00 33.45 -12.63
CA GLY A 247 6.24 32.82 -13.08
C GLY A 247 6.12 31.32 -13.34
N THR A 248 5.09 30.65 -12.82
CA THR A 248 4.90 29.21 -12.99
C THR A 248 4.21 28.90 -14.31
N ASN A 249 4.94 28.23 -15.20
CA ASN A 249 4.43 27.84 -16.52
C ASN A 249 3.49 26.61 -16.47
N ALA A 250 2.91 26.26 -17.61
CA ALA A 250 1.95 25.16 -17.72
C ALA A 250 2.49 23.78 -17.29
N ASN A 251 3.79 23.51 -17.50
CA ASN A 251 4.41 22.25 -17.08
C ASN A 251 4.59 22.21 -15.56
N GLY A 252 5.02 23.32 -14.95
CA GLY A 252 5.09 23.46 -13.49
C GLY A 252 3.72 23.28 -12.82
N ARG A 253 2.68 23.92 -13.37
CA ARG A 253 1.29 23.78 -12.90
C ARG A 253 0.79 22.33 -12.96
N ALA A 254 1.04 21.65 -14.07
CA ALA A 254 0.71 20.23 -14.21
C ALA A 254 1.43 19.36 -13.17
N PHE A 255 2.73 19.59 -12.97
CA PHE A 255 3.55 18.84 -12.04
C PHE A 255 3.14 19.06 -10.57
N ILE A 256 2.78 20.29 -10.20
CA ILE A 256 2.20 20.61 -8.89
C ILE A 256 0.93 19.79 -8.67
N CYS A 257 0.00 19.79 -9.63
CA CYS A 257 -1.22 19.00 -9.51
C CYS A 257 -0.95 17.48 -9.46
N ASP A 258 0.08 16.98 -10.14
CA ASP A 258 0.49 15.56 -10.06
C ASP A 258 0.97 15.19 -8.65
N MET A 259 1.74 16.06 -8.00
CA MET A 259 2.16 15.88 -6.60
C MET A 259 1.00 15.93 -5.62
N LEU A 260 0.12 16.93 -5.75
CA LEU A 260 -1.03 17.10 -4.86
C LEU A 260 -2.02 15.92 -5.01
N ALA A 261 -2.31 15.50 -6.24
CA ALA A 261 -3.18 14.35 -6.49
C ALA A 261 -2.60 13.06 -5.91
N SER A 262 -1.28 12.87 -6.03
CA SER A 262 -0.56 11.73 -5.46
C SER A 262 -0.52 11.75 -3.93
N ALA A 263 -0.40 12.93 -3.31
CA ALA A 263 -0.47 13.09 -1.87
C ALA A 263 -1.87 12.75 -1.35
N GLY A 264 -2.90 13.32 -2.00
CA GLY A 264 -4.30 12.91 -1.87
C GLY A 264 -4.97 13.18 -0.52
N ASN A 265 -4.25 13.71 0.47
CA ASN A 265 -4.83 14.13 1.76
C ASN A 265 -5.78 15.33 1.58
N PRO A 266 -6.67 15.62 2.56
CA PRO A 266 -7.68 16.67 2.43
C PRO A 266 -7.11 18.05 2.04
N GLU A 267 -5.97 18.43 2.61
CA GLU A 267 -5.28 19.70 2.33
C GLU A 267 -4.74 19.75 0.90
N ALA A 268 -4.17 18.65 0.40
CA ALA A 268 -3.73 18.55 -0.99
C ALA A 268 -4.91 18.66 -1.97
N GLN A 269 -6.04 18.03 -1.65
CA GLN A 269 -7.25 18.18 -2.46
C GLN A 269 -7.82 19.59 -2.42
N ALA A 270 -7.79 20.26 -1.26
CA ALA A 270 -8.16 21.67 -1.14
C ALA A 270 -7.28 22.56 -2.02
N ALA A 271 -5.96 22.39 -1.94
CA ALA A 271 -5.01 23.10 -2.79
C ALA A 271 -5.27 22.90 -4.29
N MET A 272 -5.62 21.69 -4.72
CA MET A 272 -6.01 21.45 -6.12
C MET A 272 -7.27 22.20 -6.53
N ARG A 273 -8.31 22.23 -5.68
CA ARG A 273 -9.54 22.97 -5.95
C ARG A 273 -9.29 24.47 -6.02
N ASP A 274 -8.49 25.01 -5.11
CA ASP A 274 -8.13 26.42 -5.06
C ASP A 274 -7.35 26.82 -6.32
N ALA A 275 -6.33 26.03 -6.67
CA ALA A 275 -5.53 26.22 -7.88
C ALA A 275 -6.39 26.23 -9.15
N LEU A 276 -7.34 25.29 -9.29
CA LEU A 276 -8.17 25.17 -10.49
C LEU A 276 -9.37 26.12 -10.53
N SER A 277 -9.72 26.71 -9.39
CA SER A 277 -10.71 27.79 -9.31
C SER A 277 -10.11 29.18 -9.57
N SER A 278 -8.78 29.30 -9.52
CA SER A 278 -8.05 30.56 -9.76
C SER A 278 -7.97 30.94 -11.25
N ASP A 279 -7.68 32.22 -11.51
CA ASP A 279 -7.38 32.72 -12.87
C ASP A 279 -6.19 31.98 -13.50
N ALA A 280 -5.18 31.61 -12.71
CA ALA A 280 -4.02 30.85 -13.17
C ALA A 280 -4.40 29.45 -13.65
N GLY A 281 -5.41 28.82 -13.04
CA GLY A 281 -5.97 27.55 -13.47
C GLY A 281 -6.72 27.66 -14.81
N ARG A 282 -7.32 28.82 -15.08
CA ARG A 282 -8.13 29.09 -16.26
C ARG A 282 -7.39 29.77 -17.41
N VAL A 283 -6.11 30.11 -17.22
CA VAL A 283 -5.33 30.86 -18.23
C VAL A 283 -5.15 30.10 -19.55
N ASP A 284 -5.14 28.77 -19.50
CA ASP A 284 -4.95 27.88 -20.65
C ASP A 284 -6.13 26.90 -20.75
N PRO A 285 -7.20 27.27 -21.48
CA PRO A 285 -8.39 26.45 -21.63
C PRO A 285 -8.11 25.09 -22.29
N GLU A 286 -7.07 24.96 -23.12
CA GLU A 286 -6.74 23.69 -23.77
C GLU A 286 -6.15 22.68 -22.78
N ARG A 287 -5.44 23.17 -21.75
CA ARG A 287 -4.82 22.34 -20.71
C ARG A 287 -5.70 22.12 -19.48
N TYR A 288 -6.68 22.98 -19.24
CA TYR A 288 -7.57 22.89 -18.09
C TYR A 288 -8.24 21.51 -17.92
N PRO A 289 -8.77 20.86 -18.98
CA PRO A 289 -9.27 19.48 -18.92
C PRO A 289 -8.29 18.48 -18.31
N GLY A 290 -7.02 18.54 -18.73
CA GLY A 290 -5.98 17.64 -18.24
C GLY A 290 -5.61 17.90 -16.77
N LEU A 291 -5.70 19.15 -16.32
CA LEU A 291 -5.51 19.47 -14.90
C LEU A 291 -6.67 18.94 -14.04
N LEU A 292 -7.92 19.11 -14.49
CA LEU A 292 -9.10 18.55 -13.82
C LEU A 292 -9.01 17.02 -13.69
N GLN A 293 -8.60 16.34 -14.75
CA GLN A 293 -8.52 14.87 -14.77
C GLN A 293 -7.55 14.28 -13.74
N ARG A 294 -6.66 15.08 -13.15
CA ARG A 294 -5.78 14.60 -12.06
C ARG A 294 -6.53 14.24 -10.78
N PHE A 295 -7.74 14.77 -10.58
CA PHE A 295 -8.62 14.30 -9.49
C PHE A 295 -8.96 12.81 -9.61
N SER A 296 -8.87 12.22 -10.81
CA SER A 296 -9.08 10.77 -11.00
C SER A 296 -8.03 9.90 -10.28
N PHE A 297 -6.85 10.45 -9.96
CA PHE A 297 -5.79 9.76 -9.23
C PHE A 297 -5.93 9.88 -7.70
N VAL A 298 -6.83 10.72 -7.20
CA VAL A 298 -7.10 10.87 -5.77
C VAL A 298 -7.88 9.65 -5.27
N LYS A 299 -7.23 8.82 -4.45
CA LYS A 299 -7.80 7.55 -3.96
C LYS A 299 -8.94 7.71 -2.96
N ALA A 300 -8.95 8.80 -2.19
CA ALA A 300 -9.94 9.05 -1.13
C ALA A 300 -10.52 10.46 -1.30
N PRO A 301 -11.40 10.68 -2.29
CA PRO A 301 -11.93 12.02 -2.55
C PRO A 301 -12.77 12.54 -1.38
N THR A 302 -12.52 13.78 -1.00
CA THR A 302 -13.29 14.50 0.03
C THR A 302 -14.67 14.91 -0.50
N PRO A 303 -15.68 15.11 0.38
CA PRO A 303 -16.98 15.65 -0.01
C PRO A 303 -16.87 16.97 -0.80
N GLU A 304 -15.93 17.83 -0.43
CA GLU A 304 -15.68 19.12 -1.09
C GLU A 304 -15.11 18.92 -2.51
N THR A 305 -14.25 17.92 -2.71
CA THR A 305 -13.78 17.52 -4.06
C THR A 305 -14.93 17.02 -4.92
N MET A 306 -15.81 16.20 -4.36
CA MET A 306 -16.97 15.71 -5.10
C MET A 306 -17.91 16.86 -5.51
N ALA A 307 -18.21 17.77 -4.57
CA ALA A 307 -19.03 18.94 -4.84
C ALA A 307 -18.38 19.88 -5.88
N PHE A 308 -17.06 20.07 -5.83
CA PHE A 308 -16.33 20.84 -6.82
C PHE A 308 -16.44 20.24 -8.23
N LEU A 309 -16.15 18.94 -8.38
CA LEU A 309 -16.22 18.25 -9.67
C LEU A 309 -17.64 18.27 -10.23
N ASP A 310 -18.63 18.06 -9.37
CA ASP A 310 -20.04 18.14 -9.74
C ASP A 310 -20.45 19.55 -10.21
N SER A 311 -20.00 20.59 -9.49
CA SER A 311 -20.23 21.98 -9.87
C SER A 311 -19.62 22.28 -11.23
N VAL A 312 -18.35 21.93 -11.45
CA VAL A 312 -17.65 22.19 -12.73
C VAL A 312 -18.36 21.47 -13.88
N MET A 313 -18.77 20.20 -13.69
CA MET A 313 -19.54 19.47 -14.68
C MET A 313 -20.88 20.15 -14.99
N SER A 314 -21.57 20.67 -13.98
CA SER A 314 -22.89 21.27 -14.12
C SER A 314 -22.87 22.66 -14.77
N THR A 315 -21.79 23.42 -14.57
CA THR A 315 -21.70 24.82 -15.03
C THR A 315 -20.88 25.00 -16.31
N SER A 316 -20.13 23.98 -16.73
CA SER A 316 -19.26 24.05 -17.92
C SER A 316 -19.90 23.39 -19.13
N SER A 317 -19.34 23.63 -20.31
CA SER A 317 -19.76 23.01 -21.59
C SER A 317 -18.57 22.36 -22.30
N GLY A 318 -18.85 21.55 -23.33
CA GLY A 318 -17.81 20.97 -24.17
C GLY A 318 -16.81 20.11 -23.41
N VAL A 319 -15.51 20.25 -23.73
CA VAL A 319 -14.43 19.41 -23.19
C VAL A 319 -14.26 19.54 -21.67
N ASP A 320 -14.49 20.71 -21.09
CA ASP A 320 -14.37 20.94 -19.64
C ASP A 320 -15.43 20.15 -18.88
N ARG A 321 -16.67 20.16 -19.37
CA ARG A 321 -17.76 19.36 -18.82
C ARG A 321 -17.43 17.87 -18.84
N LEU A 322 -16.90 17.38 -19.96
CA LEU A 322 -16.56 15.96 -20.12
C LEU A 322 -15.35 15.57 -19.25
N ALA A 323 -14.37 16.45 -19.06
CA ALA A 323 -13.25 16.23 -18.16
C ALA A 323 -13.68 16.19 -16.68
N ALA A 324 -14.62 17.06 -16.30
CA ALA A 324 -15.23 17.03 -14.98
C ALA A 324 -16.05 15.74 -14.77
N ALA A 325 -16.86 15.33 -15.76
CA ALA A 325 -17.61 14.07 -15.71
C ALA A 325 -16.70 12.84 -15.56
N HIS A 326 -15.60 12.79 -16.32
CA HIS A 326 -14.59 11.73 -16.19
C HIS A 326 -14.02 11.64 -14.78
N SER A 327 -13.64 12.79 -14.22
CA SER A 327 -13.06 12.90 -12.88
C SER A 327 -14.07 12.55 -11.80
N LEU A 328 -15.32 13.02 -11.94
CA LEU A 328 -16.43 12.72 -11.04
C LEU A 328 -16.75 11.23 -11.04
N GLY A 329 -16.78 10.59 -12.21
CA GLY A 329 -16.97 9.14 -12.33
C GLY A 329 -15.87 8.33 -11.67
N ALA A 330 -14.60 8.74 -11.83
CA ALA A 330 -13.48 8.09 -11.16
C ALA A 330 -13.54 8.27 -9.63
N ALA A 331 -13.81 9.49 -9.16
CA ALA A 331 -13.94 9.79 -7.75
C ALA A 331 -15.12 9.06 -7.09
N ALA A 332 -16.28 9.01 -7.76
CA ALA A 332 -17.42 8.21 -7.33
C ALA A 332 -17.08 6.70 -7.27
N GLY A 333 -16.30 6.19 -8.23
CA GLY A 333 -15.80 4.82 -8.21
C GLY A 333 -14.88 4.53 -7.01
N HIS A 334 -14.03 5.49 -6.63
CA HIS A 334 -13.21 5.40 -5.42
C HIS A 334 -14.07 5.39 -4.15
N LEU A 335 -15.04 6.32 -4.03
CA LEU A 335 -15.99 6.32 -2.91
C LEU A 335 -16.71 4.97 -2.77
N ARG A 336 -17.20 4.41 -3.88
CA ARG A 336 -17.84 3.09 -3.89
C ARG A 336 -16.92 2.01 -3.34
N SER A 337 -15.65 1.98 -3.79
CA SER A 337 -14.68 0.97 -3.35
C SER A 337 -14.36 1.05 -1.85
N THR A 338 -14.58 2.21 -1.24
CA THR A 338 -14.39 2.45 0.19
C THR A 338 -15.70 2.47 1.00
N GLY A 339 -16.84 2.13 0.39
CA GLY A 339 -18.15 2.14 1.04
C GLY A 339 -18.76 3.53 1.29
N GLY A 340 -18.25 4.57 0.63
CA GLY A 340 -18.81 5.93 0.67
C GLY A 340 -20.03 6.11 -0.24
N ASP A 341 -20.79 7.17 0.00
CA ASP A 341 -21.99 7.48 -0.79
C ASP A 341 -21.62 8.04 -2.18
N TYR A 342 -21.71 7.17 -3.19
CA TYR A 342 -21.46 7.50 -4.59
C TYR A 342 -22.74 7.67 -5.41
N ALA A 343 -23.90 7.29 -4.86
CA ALA A 343 -25.14 7.13 -5.61
C ALA A 343 -25.66 8.44 -6.24
N PRO A 344 -25.61 9.62 -5.57
CA PRO A 344 -26.02 10.88 -6.18
C PRO A 344 -25.20 11.23 -7.43
N TYR A 345 -23.89 11.00 -7.38
CA TYR A 345 -22.98 11.29 -8.49
C TYR A 345 -23.16 10.31 -9.65
N ASN A 346 -23.40 9.02 -9.34
CA ASN A 346 -23.76 8.02 -10.34
C ASN A 346 -25.05 8.41 -11.07
N ALA A 347 -26.10 8.77 -10.32
CA ALA A 347 -27.39 9.17 -10.89
C ALA A 347 -27.25 10.39 -11.82
N LYS A 348 -26.39 11.35 -11.45
CA LYS A 348 -26.14 12.55 -12.26
C LYS A 348 -25.37 12.27 -13.54
N LEU A 349 -24.42 11.33 -13.52
CA LEU A 349 -23.74 10.85 -14.73
C LEU A 349 -24.71 10.13 -15.68
N LEU A 350 -25.62 9.30 -15.13
CA LEU A 350 -26.67 8.64 -15.91
C LEU A 350 -27.63 9.66 -16.55
N ASP A 351 -28.01 10.71 -15.82
CA ASP A 351 -28.84 11.80 -16.37
C ASP A 351 -28.13 12.57 -17.50
N ASN A 352 -26.83 12.86 -17.33
CA ASN A 352 -26.04 13.51 -18.38
C ASN A 352 -25.87 12.64 -19.63
N LEU A 353 -25.81 11.30 -19.50
CA LEU A 353 -25.81 10.40 -20.65
C LEU A 353 -27.10 10.50 -21.46
N LYS A 354 -28.26 10.60 -20.80
CA LYS A 354 -29.57 10.75 -21.49
C LYS A 354 -29.64 12.02 -22.34
N ASN A 355 -28.93 13.05 -21.92
CA ASN A 355 -28.88 14.36 -22.58
C ASN A 355 -27.67 14.52 -23.52
N ALA A 356 -26.87 13.47 -23.74
CA ALA A 356 -25.68 13.53 -24.60
C ALA A 356 -26.07 13.39 -26.09
N GLY A 357 -25.93 14.48 -26.85
CA GLY A 357 -26.41 14.57 -28.23
C GLY A 357 -25.44 14.01 -29.27
N SER A 358 -24.14 14.20 -29.07
CA SER A 358 -23.11 13.72 -30.00
C SER A 358 -22.55 12.35 -29.62
N PRO A 359 -22.04 11.55 -30.59
CA PRO A 359 -21.32 10.31 -30.29
C PRO A 359 -20.15 10.50 -29.33
N ASP A 360 -19.41 11.61 -29.43
CA ASP A 360 -18.29 11.92 -28.54
C ASP A 360 -18.72 12.16 -27.10
N GLU A 361 -19.82 12.89 -26.90
CA GLU A 361 -20.40 13.08 -25.57
C GLU A 361 -20.91 11.77 -24.99
N ARG A 362 -21.64 10.95 -25.77
CA ARG A 362 -22.11 9.64 -25.32
C ARG A 362 -20.96 8.72 -24.94
N ARG A 363 -19.91 8.67 -25.77
CA ARG A 363 -18.68 7.91 -25.51
C ARG A 363 -18.01 8.34 -24.20
N ALA A 364 -17.86 9.66 -23.99
CA ALA A 364 -17.26 10.20 -22.78
C ALA A 364 -18.11 9.92 -21.52
N MET A 365 -19.44 10.03 -21.63
CA MET A 365 -20.34 9.72 -20.53
C MET A 365 -20.36 8.23 -20.19
N VAL A 366 -20.37 7.35 -21.19
CA VAL A 366 -20.20 5.89 -21.01
C VAL A 366 -18.88 5.58 -20.28
N GLY A 367 -17.77 6.21 -20.69
CA GLY A 367 -16.48 6.08 -20.00
C GLY A 367 -16.54 6.54 -18.54
N SER A 368 -17.23 7.64 -18.27
CA SER A 368 -17.39 8.20 -16.91
C SER A 368 -18.23 7.28 -16.02
N ILE A 369 -19.31 6.69 -16.55
CA ILE A 369 -20.14 5.68 -15.87
C ILE A 369 -19.34 4.41 -15.60
N GLY A 370 -18.52 3.97 -16.57
CA GLY A 370 -17.60 2.86 -16.39
C GLY A 370 -16.51 3.12 -15.33
N ASN A 371 -16.09 4.37 -15.16
CA ASN A 371 -15.15 4.74 -14.10
C ASN A 371 -15.76 4.55 -12.69
N VAL A 372 -17.08 4.75 -12.52
CA VAL A 372 -17.82 4.42 -11.29
C VAL A 372 -17.74 2.92 -11.04
N GLY A 373 -18.02 2.13 -12.09
CA GLY A 373 -17.95 0.67 -12.10
C GLY A 373 -19.06 -0.02 -11.31
N ALA A 374 -20.18 0.65 -11.03
CA ALA A 374 -21.31 0.05 -10.32
C ALA A 374 -22.06 -0.95 -11.22
N SER A 375 -22.34 -2.15 -10.70
CA SER A 375 -23.06 -3.21 -11.44
C SER A 375 -24.49 -2.80 -11.78
N GLU A 376 -25.10 -1.93 -10.99
CA GLU A 376 -26.42 -1.32 -11.28
C GLU A 376 -26.45 -0.54 -12.60
N ASN A 377 -25.28 -0.15 -13.15
CA ASN A 377 -25.17 0.54 -14.43
C ASN A 377 -25.21 -0.40 -15.65
N ILE A 378 -25.09 -1.72 -15.46
CA ILE A 378 -25.06 -2.71 -16.55
C ILE A 378 -26.25 -2.55 -17.50
N PRO A 379 -27.51 -2.42 -17.05
CA PRO A 379 -28.65 -2.30 -17.97
C PRO A 379 -28.56 -1.07 -18.88
N VAL A 380 -28.13 0.07 -18.33
CA VAL A 380 -27.96 1.30 -19.12
C VAL A 380 -26.82 1.16 -20.11
N LEU A 381 -25.70 0.56 -19.70
CA LEU A 381 -24.57 0.28 -20.58
C LEU A 381 -24.94 -0.73 -21.68
N ALA A 382 -25.74 -1.75 -21.36
CA ALA A 382 -26.23 -2.74 -22.32
C ALA A 382 -27.07 -2.11 -23.43
N GLU A 383 -27.93 -1.13 -23.13
CA GLU A 383 -28.68 -0.41 -24.17
C GLU A 383 -27.76 0.37 -25.12
N MET A 384 -26.63 0.89 -24.63
CA MET A 384 -25.64 1.60 -25.44
C MET A 384 -24.84 0.68 -26.38
N THR A 385 -24.96 -0.65 -26.27
CA THR A 385 -24.44 -1.60 -27.27
C THR A 385 -25.16 -1.51 -28.61
N LYS A 386 -26.31 -0.83 -28.66
CA LYS A 386 -27.09 -0.63 -29.89
C LYS A 386 -26.83 0.74 -30.53
N ASP A 387 -25.90 1.54 -29.98
CA ASP A 387 -25.59 2.87 -30.54
C ASP A 387 -25.02 2.73 -31.96
N ASP A 388 -25.44 3.62 -32.86
CA ASP A 388 -24.98 3.64 -34.24
C ASP A 388 -23.46 3.81 -34.35
N SER A 389 -22.84 4.51 -33.39
CA SER A 389 -21.39 4.74 -33.36
C SER A 389 -20.65 3.55 -32.76
N SER A 390 -19.76 2.93 -33.54
CA SER A 390 -18.89 1.86 -33.03
C SER A 390 -17.94 2.33 -31.93
N GLU A 391 -17.57 3.61 -31.90
CA GLU A 391 -16.76 4.17 -30.81
C GLU A 391 -17.51 4.23 -29.47
N VAL A 392 -18.83 4.47 -29.51
CA VAL A 392 -19.69 4.40 -28.32
C VAL A 392 -19.82 2.94 -27.87
N ARG A 393 -20.12 2.02 -28.78
CA ARG A 393 -20.19 0.58 -28.46
C ARG A 393 -18.87 0.07 -27.89
N ARG A 394 -17.73 0.45 -28.47
CA ARG A 394 -16.40 0.09 -27.95
C ARG A 394 -16.17 0.65 -26.54
N ALA A 395 -16.66 1.85 -26.25
CA ALA A 395 -16.59 2.42 -24.90
C ALA A 395 -17.46 1.63 -23.90
N VAL A 396 -18.58 1.04 -24.33
CA VAL A 396 -19.40 0.17 -23.46
C VAL A 396 -18.60 -1.04 -23.00
N ALA A 397 -17.93 -1.75 -23.90
CA ALA A 397 -17.08 -2.88 -23.52
C ALA A 397 -16.03 -2.46 -22.48
N ARG A 398 -15.30 -1.36 -22.74
CA ARG A 398 -14.29 -0.82 -21.81
C ARG A 398 -14.86 -0.32 -20.48
N ALA A 399 -16.13 0.11 -20.46
CA ALA A 399 -16.78 0.59 -19.25
C ALA A 399 -17.03 -0.55 -18.24
N MET A 400 -17.15 -1.80 -18.70
CA MET A 400 -17.41 -2.97 -17.86
C MET A 400 -16.15 -3.54 -17.18
N ARG A 401 -14.96 -2.99 -17.42
CA ARG A 401 -13.67 -3.47 -16.86
C ARG A 401 -13.59 -3.51 -15.33
N LYS A 402 -14.41 -2.73 -14.63
CA LYS A 402 -14.45 -2.68 -13.16
C LYS A 402 -15.62 -3.49 -12.56
N VAL A 403 -16.33 -4.25 -13.40
CA VAL A 403 -17.55 -4.98 -13.04
C VAL A 403 -17.32 -6.46 -13.34
N ASP A 404 -16.92 -7.23 -12.33
CA ASP A 404 -16.85 -8.70 -12.45
C ASP A 404 -18.21 -9.29 -12.04
N ALA A 405 -19.14 -9.32 -12.99
CA ALA A 405 -20.50 -9.83 -12.80
C ALA A 405 -20.92 -10.69 -14.00
N PRO A 406 -21.71 -11.76 -13.82
CA PRO A 406 -22.22 -12.59 -14.91
C PRO A 406 -22.99 -11.77 -15.96
N GLU A 407 -23.79 -10.80 -15.55
CA GLU A 407 -24.58 -9.96 -16.45
C GLU A 407 -23.70 -9.05 -17.32
N ALA A 408 -22.55 -8.63 -16.80
CA ALA A 408 -21.56 -7.87 -17.59
C ALA A 408 -20.88 -8.80 -18.61
N ARG A 409 -20.54 -10.03 -18.21
CA ARG A 409 -20.00 -11.05 -19.13
C ARG A 409 -20.96 -11.37 -20.26
N ASP A 410 -22.25 -11.49 -19.96
CA ASP A 410 -23.28 -11.74 -20.97
C ASP A 410 -23.25 -10.69 -22.09
N VAL A 411 -23.24 -9.41 -21.70
CA VAL A 411 -23.14 -8.31 -22.65
C VAL A 411 -21.83 -8.36 -23.43
N LEU A 412 -20.70 -8.59 -22.76
CA LEU A 412 -19.39 -8.66 -23.42
C LEU A 412 -19.31 -9.81 -24.43
N PHE A 413 -19.84 -10.98 -24.13
CA PHE A 413 -19.89 -12.11 -25.06
C PHE A 413 -20.71 -11.79 -26.31
N ASP A 414 -21.83 -11.09 -26.16
CA ASP A 414 -22.64 -10.66 -27.31
C ASP A 414 -21.86 -9.66 -28.18
N MET A 415 -21.08 -8.76 -27.57
CA MET A 415 -20.26 -7.77 -28.25
C MET A 415 -19.06 -8.36 -29.02
N ILE A 416 -18.65 -9.60 -28.75
CA ILE A 416 -17.60 -10.29 -29.55
C ILE A 416 -18.03 -10.39 -31.03
N GLY A 417 -19.34 -10.56 -31.27
CA GLY A 417 -19.91 -10.67 -32.61
C GLY A 417 -20.24 -9.34 -33.30
N ASP A 418 -19.82 -8.19 -32.74
CA ASP A 418 -20.08 -6.88 -33.34
C ASP A 418 -19.45 -6.78 -34.74
N SER A 419 -20.13 -6.05 -35.62
CA SER A 419 -19.65 -5.72 -36.97
C SER A 419 -18.32 -4.94 -36.99
N ASP A 420 -18.05 -4.13 -35.97
CA ASP A 420 -16.80 -3.39 -35.80
C ASP A 420 -15.79 -4.22 -35.01
N LEU A 421 -14.67 -4.55 -35.64
CA LEU A 421 -13.60 -5.35 -35.03
C LEU A 421 -13.14 -4.79 -33.68
N GLY A 422 -13.00 -3.47 -33.56
CA GLY A 422 -12.49 -2.86 -32.34
C GLY A 422 -13.44 -2.99 -31.15
N VAL A 423 -14.75 -3.22 -31.39
CA VAL A 423 -15.71 -3.54 -30.33
C VAL A 423 -15.45 -4.95 -29.80
N GLY A 424 -15.33 -5.94 -30.69
CA GLY A 424 -15.01 -7.32 -30.31
C GLY A 424 -13.65 -7.45 -29.62
N GLU A 425 -12.65 -6.69 -30.08
CA GLU A 425 -11.33 -6.62 -29.42
C GLU A 425 -11.44 -6.08 -27.98
N ALA A 426 -12.19 -5.00 -27.78
CA ALA A 426 -12.40 -4.42 -26.45
C ALA A 426 -13.17 -5.37 -25.54
N ALA A 427 -14.14 -6.11 -26.08
CA ALA A 427 -14.92 -7.09 -25.33
C ALA A 427 -14.04 -8.26 -24.83
N LEU A 428 -13.25 -8.85 -25.73
CA LEU A 428 -12.29 -9.92 -25.38
C LEU A 428 -11.22 -9.45 -24.39
N ALA A 429 -10.68 -8.24 -24.57
CA ALA A 429 -9.73 -7.67 -23.62
C ALA A 429 -10.36 -7.54 -22.21
N THR A 430 -11.59 -7.04 -22.14
CA THR A 430 -12.31 -6.87 -20.87
C THR A 430 -12.64 -8.21 -20.21
N LEU A 431 -13.05 -9.22 -20.97
CA LEU A 431 -13.24 -10.59 -20.46
C LEU A 431 -11.93 -11.20 -19.95
N GLY A 432 -10.79 -10.85 -20.56
CA GLY A 432 -9.46 -11.27 -20.12
C GLY A 432 -9.12 -10.79 -18.70
N ASP A 433 -9.59 -9.61 -18.32
CA ASP A 433 -9.39 -9.01 -16.99
C ASP A 433 -10.41 -9.53 -15.94
N GLN A 434 -11.41 -10.32 -16.34
CA GLN A 434 -12.46 -10.84 -15.46
C GLN A 434 -12.22 -12.30 -15.02
N THR A 435 -12.86 -12.67 -13.90
CA THR A 435 -12.88 -14.05 -13.40
C THR A 435 -13.83 -14.91 -14.24
N LEU A 436 -13.28 -15.57 -15.26
CA LEU A 436 -14.06 -16.49 -16.12
C LEU A 436 -14.14 -17.87 -15.49
N GLY A 437 -15.37 -18.34 -15.30
CA GLY A 437 -15.67 -19.70 -14.86
C GLY A 437 -15.67 -20.70 -16.03
N LYS A 438 -15.99 -21.95 -15.72
CA LYS A 438 -16.09 -23.02 -16.72
C LYS A 438 -17.12 -22.71 -17.81
N GLU A 439 -18.30 -22.22 -17.44
CA GLU A 439 -19.38 -21.89 -18.37
C GLU A 439 -18.98 -20.77 -19.34
N ASP A 440 -18.23 -19.77 -18.85
CA ASP A 440 -17.69 -18.69 -19.70
C ASP A 440 -16.69 -19.24 -20.72
N LEU A 441 -15.82 -20.17 -20.32
CA LEU A 441 -14.86 -20.80 -21.22
C LEU A 441 -15.55 -21.71 -22.26
N GLU A 442 -16.61 -22.42 -21.88
CA GLU A 442 -17.43 -23.20 -22.80
C GLU A 442 -18.17 -22.30 -23.81
N ARG A 443 -18.66 -21.13 -23.37
CA ARG A 443 -19.26 -20.12 -24.24
C ARG A 443 -18.23 -19.51 -25.18
N LEU A 444 -17.04 -19.19 -24.69
CA LEU A 444 -15.94 -18.70 -25.52
C LEU A 444 -15.53 -19.75 -26.55
N GLU A 445 -15.40 -21.03 -26.16
CA GLU A 445 -15.08 -22.12 -27.06
C GLU A 445 -16.13 -22.27 -28.16
N SER A 446 -17.41 -22.24 -27.78
CA SER A 446 -18.53 -22.32 -28.74
C SER A 446 -18.50 -21.15 -29.73
N SER A 447 -18.19 -19.94 -29.25
CA SER A 447 -18.03 -18.76 -30.10
C SER A 447 -16.85 -18.92 -31.05
N VAL A 448 -15.66 -19.19 -30.53
CA VAL A 448 -14.39 -19.31 -31.28
C VAL A 448 -14.44 -20.40 -32.34
N THR A 449 -15.11 -21.52 -32.07
CA THR A 449 -15.22 -22.65 -33.01
C THR A 449 -16.35 -22.50 -34.03
N SER A 450 -17.25 -21.52 -33.85
CA SER A 450 -18.35 -21.28 -34.79
C SER A 450 -17.86 -20.74 -36.13
N ALA A 451 -18.57 -21.08 -37.21
CA ALA A 451 -18.27 -20.57 -38.55
C ALA A 451 -18.50 -19.05 -38.70
N GLY A 452 -19.26 -18.44 -37.78
CA GLY A 452 -19.54 -17.00 -37.77
C GLY A 452 -18.54 -16.17 -36.98
N PHE A 453 -17.58 -16.80 -36.28
CA PHE A 453 -16.55 -16.08 -35.54
C PHE A 453 -15.60 -15.34 -36.49
N ASN A 454 -15.26 -14.10 -36.16
CA ASN A 454 -14.34 -13.31 -36.95
C ASN A 454 -12.87 -13.68 -36.62
N PRO A 455 -12.12 -14.35 -37.52
CA PRO A 455 -10.76 -14.82 -37.22
C PRO A 455 -9.75 -13.70 -36.95
N ALA A 456 -10.07 -12.45 -37.29
CA ALA A 456 -9.23 -11.30 -36.95
C ALA A 456 -9.07 -11.11 -35.42
N LEU A 457 -9.97 -11.67 -34.61
CA LEU A 457 -9.94 -11.63 -33.15
C LEU A 457 -9.07 -12.74 -32.52
N ASP A 458 -8.48 -13.63 -33.33
CA ASP A 458 -7.72 -14.79 -32.82
C ASP A 458 -6.57 -14.38 -31.89
N GLN A 459 -5.90 -13.25 -32.14
CA GLN A 459 -4.82 -12.77 -31.26
C GLN A 459 -5.32 -12.35 -29.87
N GLN A 460 -6.51 -11.77 -29.80
CA GLN A 460 -7.14 -11.35 -28.54
C GLN A 460 -7.60 -12.57 -27.76
N VAL A 461 -8.16 -13.59 -28.43
CA VAL A 461 -8.51 -14.87 -27.79
C VAL A 461 -7.26 -15.55 -27.22
N VAL A 462 -6.17 -15.64 -27.98
CA VAL A 462 -4.91 -16.21 -27.49
C VAL A 462 -4.38 -15.44 -26.28
N SER A 463 -4.51 -14.11 -26.27
CA SER A 463 -4.09 -13.28 -25.14
C SER A 463 -4.92 -13.57 -23.88
N LEU A 464 -6.25 -13.67 -24.01
CA LEU A 464 -7.16 -14.03 -22.92
C LEU A 464 -6.85 -15.42 -22.35
N LEU A 465 -6.55 -16.39 -23.22
CA LEU A 465 -6.23 -17.76 -22.86
C LEU A 465 -4.85 -17.93 -22.21
N SER A 466 -4.00 -16.90 -22.25
CA SER A 466 -2.68 -16.92 -21.59
C SER A 466 -2.76 -16.71 -20.07
N GLY A 467 -3.94 -16.38 -19.52
CA GLY A 467 -4.14 -16.20 -18.09
C GLY A 467 -4.05 -17.53 -17.30
N GLU A 468 -3.59 -17.46 -16.06
CA GLU A 468 -3.48 -18.61 -15.16
C GLU A 468 -4.86 -19.14 -14.72
N GLY A 469 -4.93 -20.42 -14.33
CA GLY A 469 -6.15 -21.01 -13.74
C GLY A 469 -7.30 -21.33 -14.70
N ARG A 470 -7.08 -21.26 -16.02
CA ARG A 470 -8.09 -21.63 -17.04
C ARG A 470 -8.14 -23.16 -17.21
N ASP A 471 -9.33 -23.70 -17.50
CA ASP A 471 -9.51 -25.11 -17.88
C ASP A 471 -8.62 -25.45 -19.09
N GLU A 472 -7.62 -26.28 -18.85
CA GLU A 472 -6.60 -26.66 -19.83
C GLU A 472 -7.20 -27.37 -21.04
N ALA A 473 -8.24 -28.18 -20.85
CA ALA A 473 -8.85 -28.93 -21.95
C ALA A 473 -9.61 -27.98 -22.89
N ALA A 474 -10.41 -27.06 -22.35
CA ALA A 474 -11.12 -26.05 -23.14
C ALA A 474 -10.15 -25.08 -23.82
N ARG A 475 -9.13 -24.62 -23.09
CA ARG A 475 -8.05 -23.79 -23.63
C ARG A 475 -7.38 -24.45 -24.84
N ASN A 476 -6.97 -25.71 -24.72
CA ASN A 476 -6.26 -26.42 -25.79
C ASN A 476 -7.15 -26.63 -27.03
N ARG A 477 -8.45 -26.93 -26.87
CA ARG A 477 -9.38 -27.05 -28.01
C ARG A 477 -9.51 -25.74 -28.78
N MET A 478 -9.63 -24.61 -28.09
CA MET A 478 -9.68 -23.29 -28.73
C MET A 478 -8.37 -22.94 -29.44
N LEU A 479 -7.22 -23.18 -28.80
CA LEU A 479 -5.90 -22.95 -29.39
C LEU A 479 -5.69 -23.79 -30.65
N ASP A 480 -6.12 -25.05 -30.65
CA ASP A 480 -6.03 -25.93 -31.81
C ASP A 480 -6.94 -25.49 -32.95
N ALA A 481 -8.17 -25.02 -32.64
CA ALA A 481 -9.06 -24.44 -33.63
C ALA A 481 -8.47 -23.18 -34.30
N ILE A 482 -7.83 -22.31 -33.51
CA ILE A 482 -7.13 -21.12 -34.01
C ILE A 482 -5.93 -21.53 -34.88
N LEU A 483 -5.12 -22.49 -34.42
CA LEU A 483 -3.95 -22.96 -35.16
C LEU A 483 -4.33 -23.59 -36.50
N ALA A 484 -5.48 -24.27 -36.57
CA ALA A 484 -5.97 -24.90 -37.79
C ALA A 484 -6.42 -23.89 -38.86
N ARG A 485 -6.87 -22.69 -38.47
CA ARG A 485 -7.36 -21.66 -39.41
C ARG A 485 -6.40 -20.49 -39.65
N THR A 486 -5.49 -20.21 -38.73
CA THR A 486 -4.66 -19.00 -38.82
C THR A 486 -3.56 -19.14 -39.87
N SER A 487 -3.43 -18.13 -40.72
CA SER A 487 -2.31 -17.99 -41.68
C SER A 487 -1.22 -17.04 -41.17
N ASP A 488 -1.44 -16.37 -40.03
CA ASP A 488 -0.47 -15.45 -39.43
C ASP A 488 0.58 -16.22 -38.62
N ALA A 489 1.82 -16.16 -39.08
CA ALA A 489 2.95 -16.83 -38.44
C ALA A 489 3.17 -16.36 -36.99
N ARG A 490 2.88 -15.09 -36.67
CA ARG A 490 3.02 -14.55 -35.31
C ARG A 490 1.98 -15.16 -34.37
N THR A 491 0.72 -15.20 -34.80
CA THR A 491 -0.38 -15.85 -34.07
C THR A 491 -0.08 -17.33 -33.86
N ALA A 492 0.32 -18.06 -34.89
CA ALA A 492 0.68 -19.48 -34.78
C ALA A 492 1.84 -19.73 -33.80
N ALA A 493 2.87 -18.87 -33.81
CA ALA A 493 3.99 -18.96 -32.85
C ALA A 493 3.51 -18.71 -31.41
N ARG A 494 2.66 -17.71 -31.19
CA ARG A 494 2.12 -17.39 -29.87
C ARG A 494 1.20 -18.50 -29.34
N VAL A 495 0.36 -19.09 -30.19
CA VAL A 495 -0.46 -20.27 -29.85
C VAL A 495 0.41 -21.42 -29.34
N ARG A 496 1.50 -21.75 -30.05
CA ARG A 496 2.42 -22.83 -29.62
C ARG A 496 3.09 -22.54 -28.29
N MET A 497 3.42 -21.27 -28.03
CA MET A 497 4.00 -20.84 -26.75
C MET A 497 3.01 -21.00 -25.59
N VAL A 498 1.77 -20.54 -25.76
CA VAL A 498 0.70 -20.64 -24.73
C VAL A 498 0.27 -22.10 -24.49
N ARG A 499 0.42 -22.97 -25.49
CA ARG A 499 0.14 -24.41 -25.36
C ARG A 499 1.26 -25.19 -24.68
N GLY A 500 2.50 -24.72 -24.77
CA GLY A 500 3.70 -25.45 -24.33
C GLY A 500 4.29 -24.98 -23.00
N GLY A 501 3.78 -23.90 -22.42
CA GLY A 501 4.04 -23.48 -21.04
C GLY A 501 2.90 -23.93 -20.14
#